data_AF-A0A3N0IY74-F1
#
_entry.id   AF-A0A3N0IY74-F1
#
_cell.length_a   1.000
_cell.length_b   1.000
_cell.length_c   1.000
_cell.angle_alpha   90.00
_cell.angle_beta   90.00
_cell.angle_gamma   90.00
#
_symmetry.space_group_name_H-M   'P 1'
#
loop_
_entity.id
_entity.type
_entity.pdbx_description
1 polymer ?
#
loop_
_entity_poly.entity_id
_entity_poly.type
_entity_poly.pdbx_seq_one_letter_code
_entity_poly.pdbx_strand_id
1 'polypeptide(L)'
;MPDVVEFVQCDARNYTPGRQGRAVSKIVVHYTATDASAHDNLLYFSRSDAQASAHYFVDKDGAVRQSVAEGDTAWHAGDWGVNLRSVGIEVVSAGEDFTEEQVAALAGLVGDIRARYGIGAGDVIRHYDVTGKLCPAPYVDAGKWAWLHARICGGGSADDGSGSGGGGAPSGDVGDLARRVIAGEFGNGDARRASLGARYDEVQAEVNRALSGEASGGGVPGGGCDVDGLARRAIGGEFGNGEARRAALGVDSRPSRRA
;
A
#
# COMPACT_ATOMS: atom_id res chain seq x y z
N MET A 1 2.96 -17.34 10.71
CA MET A 1 3.80 -16.14 10.77
C MET A 1 4.44 -15.90 9.42
N PRO A 2 4.36 -14.69 8.85
CA PRO A 2 5.28 -14.32 7.78
C PRO A 2 6.72 -14.49 8.26
N ASP A 3 7.62 -14.75 7.33
CA ASP A 3 9.03 -14.94 7.64
C ASP A 3 9.65 -13.61 8.11
N VAL A 4 9.87 -13.48 9.42
CA VAL A 4 10.60 -12.35 9.99
C VAL A 4 12.09 -12.63 9.77
N VAL A 5 12.66 -11.97 8.77
CA VAL A 5 14.03 -12.27 8.31
C VAL A 5 15.09 -11.77 9.30
N GLU A 6 14.72 -10.86 10.21
CA GLU A 6 15.62 -10.28 11.19
C GLU A 6 14.85 -9.73 12.39
N PHE A 7 15.40 -9.98 13.58
CA PHE A 7 14.96 -9.34 14.82
C PHE A 7 16.16 -8.67 15.51
N VAL A 8 16.05 -7.37 15.77
CA VAL A 8 17.00 -6.63 16.60
C VAL A 8 16.20 -5.77 17.56
N GLN A 9 16.29 -6.11 18.85
CA GLN A 9 15.58 -5.38 19.88
C GLN A 9 15.99 -3.90 19.88
N CYS A 10 14.98 -3.05 19.86
CA CYS A 10 15.07 -1.61 20.02
C CYS A 10 15.79 -1.25 21.34
N ASP A 11 16.49 -0.12 21.38
CA ASP A 11 17.17 0.35 22.59
C ASP A 11 16.14 0.53 23.73
N ALA A 12 16.51 0.17 24.96
CA ALA A 12 15.63 0.24 26.12
C ALA A 12 15.09 1.65 26.42
N ARG A 13 15.68 2.70 25.84
CA ARG A 13 15.18 4.08 25.91
C ARG A 13 14.01 4.39 24.99
N ASN A 14 13.66 3.48 24.07
CA ASN A 14 12.68 3.71 23.01
C ASN A 14 11.43 2.80 23.09
N TYR A 15 11.34 1.92 24.09
CA TYR A 15 10.18 1.06 24.31
C TYR A 15 9.97 0.82 25.80
N THR A 16 8.78 0.32 26.18
CA THR A 16 8.50 -0.08 27.57
C THR A 16 8.32 -1.60 27.64
N PRO A 17 9.06 -2.31 28.53
CA PRO A 17 8.83 -3.72 28.76
C PRO A 17 7.40 -4.01 29.24
N GLY A 18 6.77 -5.02 28.64
CA GLY A 18 5.40 -5.41 28.92
C GLY A 18 4.35 -4.42 28.41
N ARG A 19 3.08 -4.74 28.70
CA ARG A 19 1.89 -3.96 28.32
C ARG A 19 1.00 -3.59 29.50
N GLN A 20 1.54 -3.63 30.73
CA GLN A 20 0.81 -3.30 31.97
C GLN A 20 -0.50 -4.11 32.12
N GLY A 21 -0.48 -5.38 31.74
CA GLY A 21 -1.66 -6.26 31.78
C GLY A 21 -2.71 -5.98 30.71
N ARG A 22 -2.46 -5.09 29.74
CA ARG A 22 -3.34 -4.87 28.60
C ARG A 22 -3.09 -5.92 27.52
N ALA A 23 -4.19 -6.44 26.96
CA ALA A 23 -4.13 -7.28 25.78
C ALA A 23 -3.88 -6.45 24.53
N VAL A 24 -3.19 -7.05 23.55
CA VAL A 24 -3.13 -6.52 22.19
C VAL A 24 -4.52 -6.65 21.58
N SER A 25 -5.06 -5.55 21.07
CA SER A 25 -6.40 -5.50 20.48
C SER A 25 -6.46 -4.66 19.20
N LYS A 26 -5.33 -4.10 18.75
CA LYS A 26 -5.26 -3.22 17.57
C LYS A 26 -3.98 -3.44 16.78
N ILE A 27 -4.03 -3.10 15.50
CA ILE A 27 -2.85 -2.93 14.66
C ILE A 27 -2.89 -1.51 14.12
N VAL A 28 -1.77 -0.79 14.20
CA VAL A 28 -1.63 0.54 13.61
C VAL A 28 -0.64 0.44 12.46
N VAL A 29 -1.08 0.86 11.27
CA VAL A 29 -0.27 0.91 10.05
C VAL A 29 0.34 2.31 9.92
N HIS A 30 1.61 2.35 9.55
CA HIS A 30 2.43 3.54 9.42
C HIS A 30 3.22 3.53 8.10
N TYR A 31 3.90 4.65 7.85
CA TYR A 31 4.97 4.74 6.86
C TYR A 31 6.17 5.44 7.50
N THR A 32 7.37 5.05 7.06
CA THR A 32 8.62 5.54 7.66
C THR A 32 8.94 6.99 7.33
N ALA A 33 8.32 7.56 6.28
CA ALA A 33 8.62 8.90 5.75
C ALA A 33 10.08 9.08 5.29
N THR A 34 10.70 8.00 4.82
CA THR A 34 12.06 7.93 4.32
C THR A 34 12.22 6.75 3.36
N ASP A 35 13.25 6.80 2.52
CA ASP A 35 13.68 5.68 1.67
C ASP A 35 14.73 4.77 2.35
N ALA A 36 15.06 5.03 3.61
CA ALA A 36 15.93 4.14 4.39
C ALA A 36 15.30 2.74 4.50
N SER A 37 16.13 1.71 4.34
CA SER A 37 15.67 0.32 4.36
C SER A 37 15.00 -0.05 5.69
N ALA A 38 14.24 -1.14 5.72
CA ALA A 38 13.68 -1.65 6.97
C ALA A 38 14.80 -2.03 7.95
N HIS A 39 15.93 -2.53 7.44
CA HIS A 39 17.12 -2.83 8.23
C HIS A 39 17.70 -1.58 8.88
N ASP A 40 17.85 -0.50 8.12
CA ASP A 40 18.43 0.76 8.63
C ASP A 40 17.53 1.42 9.69
N ASN A 41 16.21 1.41 9.48
CA ASN A 41 15.26 1.88 10.48
C ASN A 41 15.35 1.06 11.78
N LEU A 42 15.38 -0.27 11.67
CA LEU A 42 15.55 -1.18 12.81
C LEU A 42 16.89 -0.93 13.55
N LEU A 43 17.99 -0.72 12.82
CA LEU A 43 19.28 -0.39 13.41
C LEU A 43 19.28 0.99 14.07
N TYR A 44 18.62 1.98 13.48
CA TYR A 44 18.46 3.31 14.06
C TYR A 44 17.79 3.22 15.43
N PHE A 45 16.66 2.52 15.55
CA PHE A 45 15.94 2.39 16.83
C PHE A 45 16.66 1.52 17.87
N SER A 46 17.56 0.63 17.46
CA SER A 46 18.40 -0.17 18.39
C SER A 46 19.61 0.58 18.96
N ARG A 47 19.96 1.77 18.43
CA ARG A 47 21.19 2.50 18.78
C ARG A 47 20.97 3.95 19.20
N SER A 48 19.80 4.52 18.88
CA SER A 48 19.47 5.92 19.15
C SER A 48 18.59 6.09 20.38
N ASP A 49 18.48 7.34 20.84
CA ASP A 49 17.48 7.78 21.82
C ASP A 49 16.37 8.54 21.08
N ALA A 50 15.64 7.83 20.22
CA ALA A 50 14.65 8.43 19.33
C ALA A 50 13.37 8.85 20.05
N GLN A 51 13.14 8.34 21.27
CA GLN A 51 11.88 8.49 22.00
C GLN A 51 10.67 8.03 21.16
N ALA A 52 10.90 7.03 20.30
CA ALA A 52 9.92 6.43 19.41
C ALA A 52 10.40 5.03 19.00
N SER A 53 9.48 4.15 18.59
CA SER A 53 9.80 2.82 18.04
C SER A 53 8.57 2.24 17.35
N ALA A 54 8.76 1.17 16.58
CA ALA A 54 7.67 0.34 16.03
C ALA A 54 7.99 -1.14 16.25
N HIS A 55 6.99 -2.01 16.15
CA HIS A 55 7.19 -3.44 16.36
C HIS A 55 7.81 -4.08 15.12
N TYR A 56 7.31 -3.71 13.94
CA TYR A 56 7.74 -4.28 12.66
C TYR A 56 8.04 -3.20 11.63
N PHE A 57 8.95 -3.53 10.72
CA PHE A 57 9.28 -2.77 9.51
C PHE A 57 9.11 -3.68 8.29
N VAL A 58 8.42 -3.18 7.25
CA VAL A 58 8.24 -3.87 5.96
C VAL A 58 9.02 -3.11 4.89
N ASP A 59 10.02 -3.77 4.32
CA ASP A 59 10.90 -3.19 3.29
C ASP A 59 10.24 -3.17 1.90
N LYS A 60 10.88 -2.50 0.94
CA LYS A 60 10.35 -2.35 -0.43
C LYS A 60 10.11 -3.65 -1.18
N ASP A 61 10.93 -4.66 -0.90
CA ASP A 61 10.85 -6.02 -1.45
C ASP A 61 9.92 -6.95 -0.66
N GLY A 62 9.23 -6.42 0.36
CA GLY A 62 8.36 -7.19 1.24
C GLY A 62 9.08 -7.90 2.40
N ALA A 63 10.39 -7.73 2.57
CA ALA A 63 11.10 -8.29 3.72
C ALA A 63 10.56 -7.69 5.03
N VAL A 64 10.15 -8.55 5.96
CA VAL A 64 9.62 -8.15 7.26
C VAL A 64 10.69 -8.29 8.32
N ARG A 65 10.93 -7.22 9.08
CA ARG A 65 11.87 -7.18 10.20
C ARG A 65 11.18 -6.75 11.47
N GLN A 66 11.65 -7.21 12.62
CA GLN A 66 11.07 -6.91 13.92
C GLN A 66 12.04 -6.13 14.81
N SER A 67 11.57 -5.04 15.41
CA SER A 67 12.37 -4.17 16.30
C SER A 67 11.90 -4.19 17.76
N VAL A 68 10.63 -4.47 18.02
CA VAL A 68 10.10 -4.62 19.39
C VAL A 68 9.31 -5.91 19.48
N ALA A 69 9.60 -6.73 20.50
CA ALA A 69 8.79 -7.91 20.79
C ALA A 69 7.34 -7.51 21.06
N GLU A 70 6.36 -8.23 20.52
CA GLU A 70 4.94 -7.87 20.69
C GLU A 70 4.45 -7.98 22.14
N GLY A 71 5.18 -8.65 23.03
CA GLY A 71 4.92 -8.65 24.47
C GLY A 71 5.23 -7.30 25.14
N ASP A 72 6.05 -6.47 24.49
CA ASP A 72 6.45 -5.15 24.95
C ASP A 72 5.66 -4.04 24.23
N THR A 73 5.79 -2.81 24.73
CA THR A 73 5.09 -1.64 24.19
C THR A 73 6.04 -0.77 23.38
N ALA A 74 5.92 -0.78 22.06
CA ALA A 74 6.58 0.20 21.19
C ALA A 74 5.91 1.58 21.28
N TRP A 75 6.66 2.65 21.03
CA TRP A 75 6.21 4.04 21.13
C TRP A 75 5.95 4.63 19.73
N HIS A 76 4.86 4.22 19.09
CA HIS A 76 4.62 4.52 17.66
C HIS A 76 3.46 5.49 17.41
N ALA A 77 2.37 5.42 18.18
CA ALA A 77 1.09 6.02 17.81
C ALA A 77 0.83 7.40 18.42
N GLY A 78 1.77 7.96 19.19
CA GLY A 78 1.58 9.26 19.87
C GLY A 78 0.52 9.26 20.98
N ASP A 79 -0.15 8.13 21.23
CA ASP A 79 -1.11 7.90 22.30
C ASP A 79 -0.70 6.67 23.12
N TRP A 80 -0.46 6.87 24.42
CA TRP A 80 0.01 5.82 25.30
C TRP A 80 -1.01 4.69 25.47
N GLY A 81 -2.30 5.02 25.51
CA GLY A 81 -3.36 4.02 25.61
C GLY A 81 -3.39 3.11 24.38
N VAL A 82 -3.24 3.67 23.19
CA VAL A 82 -3.15 2.92 21.94
C VAL A 82 -1.87 2.08 21.92
N ASN A 83 -0.71 2.68 22.20
CA ASN A 83 0.58 1.94 22.23
C ASN A 83 0.50 0.67 23.09
N LEU A 84 -0.06 0.75 24.30
CA LEU A 84 -0.24 -0.39 25.19
C LEU A 84 -1.05 -1.55 24.57
N ARG A 85 -1.97 -1.24 23.65
CA ARG A 85 -2.94 -2.17 23.08
C ARG A 85 -2.69 -2.49 21.60
N SER A 86 -1.66 -1.91 20.98
CA SER A 86 -1.42 -2.10 19.55
C SER A 86 -0.06 -2.68 19.21
N VAL A 87 -0.05 -3.37 18.07
CA VAL A 87 1.16 -3.63 17.30
C VAL A 87 1.28 -2.54 16.21
N GLY A 88 2.42 -1.87 16.16
CA GLY A 88 2.74 -0.84 15.18
C GLY A 88 3.61 -1.39 14.07
N ILE A 89 3.17 -1.21 12.81
CA ILE A 89 3.88 -1.70 11.62
C ILE A 89 4.24 -0.49 10.75
N GLU A 90 5.53 -0.29 10.53
CA GLU A 90 6.08 0.73 9.65
C GLU A 90 6.36 0.13 8.27
N VAL A 91 5.90 0.78 7.21
CA VAL A 91 6.19 0.37 5.81
C VAL A 91 7.16 1.37 5.20
N VAL A 92 8.24 0.89 4.59
CA VAL A 92 9.27 1.76 3.97
C VAL A 92 8.63 2.55 2.83
N SER A 93 8.59 3.88 2.97
CA SER A 93 8.01 4.78 1.97
C SER A 93 8.39 6.22 2.32
N ALA A 94 8.80 6.99 1.31
CA ALA A 94 9.03 8.42 1.41
C ALA A 94 7.75 9.25 1.10
N GLY A 95 6.60 8.59 0.94
CA GLY A 95 5.31 9.22 0.69
C GLY A 95 4.58 8.69 -0.56
N GLU A 96 5.25 7.85 -1.35
CA GLU A 96 4.67 7.09 -2.46
C GLU A 96 3.85 5.90 -1.99
N ASP A 97 2.96 5.43 -2.86
CA ASP A 97 2.16 4.22 -2.63
C ASP A 97 3.07 3.00 -2.40
N PHE A 98 2.66 2.12 -1.50
CA PHE A 98 3.36 0.87 -1.20
C PHE A 98 3.41 -0.03 -2.43
N THR A 99 4.52 -0.77 -2.57
CA THR A 99 4.67 -1.78 -3.63
C THR A 99 3.72 -2.95 -3.41
N GLU A 100 3.47 -3.76 -4.44
CA GLU A 100 2.63 -4.96 -4.27
C GLU A 100 3.29 -5.97 -3.31
N GLU A 101 4.62 -6.06 -3.31
CA GLU A 101 5.39 -6.88 -2.37
C GLU A 101 5.19 -6.40 -0.92
N GLN A 102 5.20 -5.09 -0.70
CA GLN A 102 4.89 -4.50 0.60
C GLN A 102 3.47 -4.79 1.04
N VAL A 103 2.50 -4.63 0.14
CA VAL A 103 1.08 -4.89 0.45
C VAL A 103 0.86 -6.37 0.75
N ALA A 104 1.49 -7.28 0.01
CA ALA A 104 1.42 -8.73 0.25
C ALA A 104 2.04 -9.12 1.59
N ALA A 105 3.24 -8.61 1.89
CA ALA A 105 3.92 -8.85 3.17
C ALA A 105 3.13 -8.27 4.35
N LEU A 106 2.62 -7.04 4.21
CA LEU A 106 1.78 -6.40 5.20
C LEU A 106 0.48 -7.18 5.42
N ALA A 107 -0.16 -7.68 4.36
CA ALA A 107 -1.35 -8.51 4.47
C ALA A 107 -1.08 -9.83 5.22
N GLY A 108 0.03 -10.50 4.93
CA GLY A 108 0.46 -11.70 5.66
C GLY A 108 0.71 -11.43 7.14
N LEU A 109 1.41 -10.33 7.46
CA LEU A 109 1.70 -9.90 8.82
C LEU A 109 0.44 -9.49 9.59
N VAL A 110 -0.40 -8.65 9.00
CA VAL A 110 -1.68 -8.24 9.59
C VAL A 110 -2.58 -9.44 9.82
N GLY A 111 -2.69 -10.35 8.84
CA GLY A 111 -3.47 -11.59 8.96
C GLY A 111 -3.01 -12.47 10.13
N ASP A 112 -1.70 -12.69 10.26
CA ASP A 112 -1.12 -13.48 11.34
C ASP A 112 -1.35 -12.86 12.73
N ILE A 113 -1.07 -11.56 12.89
CA ILE A 113 -1.28 -10.84 14.16
C ILE A 113 -2.76 -10.86 14.54
N ARG A 114 -3.65 -10.62 13.57
CA ARG A 114 -5.09 -10.67 13.80
C ARG A 114 -5.55 -12.05 14.25
N ALA A 115 -5.04 -13.11 13.64
CA ALA A 115 -5.37 -14.48 14.02
C ALA A 115 -4.87 -14.80 15.44
N ARG A 116 -3.64 -14.41 15.79
CA ARG A 116 -3.05 -14.68 17.12
C ARG A 116 -3.74 -13.93 18.26
N TYR A 117 -4.20 -12.71 18.01
CA TYR A 117 -4.78 -11.84 19.04
C TYR A 117 -6.31 -11.66 18.94
N GLY A 118 -6.97 -12.26 17.94
CA GLY A 118 -8.41 -12.13 17.74
C GLY A 118 -8.85 -10.72 17.32
N ILE A 119 -8.04 -10.02 16.53
CA ILE A 119 -8.27 -8.61 16.15
C ILE A 119 -9.18 -8.54 14.92
N GLY A 120 -10.29 -7.81 15.03
CA GLY A 120 -11.20 -7.55 13.92
C GLY A 120 -10.61 -6.60 12.87
N ALA A 121 -11.13 -6.64 11.64
CA ALA A 121 -10.65 -5.74 10.57
C ALA A 121 -10.82 -4.25 10.95
N GLY A 122 -11.88 -3.91 11.68
CA GLY A 122 -12.11 -2.54 12.17
C GLY A 122 -11.09 -2.05 13.23
N ASP A 123 -10.28 -2.95 13.77
CA ASP A 123 -9.20 -2.64 14.72
C ASP A 123 -7.81 -2.59 14.06
N VAL A 124 -7.75 -2.74 12.74
CA VAL A 124 -6.60 -2.39 11.91
C VAL A 124 -6.80 -0.96 11.41
N ILE A 125 -6.01 -0.04 11.95
CA ILE A 125 -6.19 1.41 11.78
C ILE A 125 -4.90 2.08 11.31
N ARG A 126 -4.99 3.34 10.91
CA ARG A 126 -3.83 4.20 10.62
C ARG A 126 -3.43 4.97 11.86
N HIS A 127 -2.18 5.43 11.92
CA HIS A 127 -1.80 6.46 12.91
C HIS A 127 -2.66 7.72 12.75
N TYR A 128 -3.06 8.06 11.51
CA TYR A 128 -4.04 9.11 11.23
C TYR A 128 -5.35 8.96 12.02
N ASP A 129 -5.86 7.74 12.18
CA ASP A 129 -7.10 7.48 12.93
C ASP A 129 -6.93 7.63 14.44
N VAL A 130 -5.68 7.68 14.93
CA VAL A 130 -5.34 7.87 16.35
C VAL A 130 -5.17 9.35 16.68
N THR A 131 -4.37 10.08 15.90
CA THR A 131 -3.94 11.46 16.25
C THR A 131 -4.21 12.51 15.17
N GLY A 132 -4.65 12.10 13.97
CA GLY A 132 -4.72 12.98 12.79
C GLY A 132 -3.37 13.22 12.12
N LYS A 133 -2.26 12.63 12.61
CA LYS A 133 -0.96 12.68 11.92
C LYS A 133 -1.13 12.12 10.52
N LEU A 134 -0.60 12.80 9.49
CA LEU A 134 -0.61 12.33 8.11
C LEU A 134 0.28 11.08 7.93
N CYS A 135 -0.20 9.94 8.43
CA CYS A 135 0.55 8.71 8.59
C CYS A 135 -0.40 7.50 8.53
N PRO A 136 -0.26 6.61 7.55
CA PRO A 136 0.65 6.71 6.41
C PRO A 136 0.17 7.77 5.41
N ALA A 137 1.02 8.75 5.08
CA ALA A 137 0.68 9.88 4.20
C ALA A 137 -0.01 9.49 2.87
N PRO A 138 0.45 8.47 2.11
CA PRO A 138 -0.22 8.07 0.88
C PRO A 138 -1.65 7.53 1.08
N TYR A 139 -2.00 7.04 2.28
CA TYR A 139 -3.30 6.42 2.57
C TYR A 139 -4.10 7.19 3.63
N VAL A 140 -3.85 8.50 3.82
CA VAL A 140 -4.81 9.35 4.54
C VAL A 140 -6.08 9.57 3.72
N ASP A 141 -5.94 9.57 2.39
CA ASP A 141 -7.06 9.55 1.46
C ASP A 141 -7.95 8.33 1.72
N ALA A 142 -9.26 8.56 1.83
CA ALA A 142 -10.22 7.54 2.22
C ALA A 142 -10.33 6.42 1.19
N GLY A 143 -10.23 6.74 -0.11
CA GLY A 143 -10.30 5.75 -1.19
C GLY A 143 -9.07 4.86 -1.20
N LYS A 144 -7.88 5.46 -1.08
CA LYS A 144 -6.63 4.70 -0.96
C LYS A 144 -6.58 3.84 0.29
N TRP A 145 -7.02 4.36 1.44
CA TRP A 145 -7.12 3.55 2.65
C TRP A 145 -8.08 2.38 2.50
N ALA A 146 -9.27 2.60 1.95
CA ALA A 146 -10.23 1.52 1.73
C ALA A 146 -9.64 0.41 0.86
N TRP A 147 -8.92 0.77 -0.21
CA TRP A 147 -8.21 -0.19 -1.06
C TRP A 147 -7.15 -0.99 -0.28
N LEU A 148 -6.27 -0.30 0.47
CA LEU A 148 -5.21 -0.96 1.22
C LEU A 148 -5.79 -1.84 2.32
N HIS A 149 -6.73 -1.31 3.10
CA HIS A 149 -7.38 -1.97 4.22
C HIS A 149 -8.08 -3.27 3.78
N ALA A 150 -8.79 -3.24 2.66
CA ALA A 150 -9.41 -4.44 2.10
C ALA A 150 -8.36 -5.54 1.78
N ARG A 151 -7.20 -5.17 1.25
CA ARG A 151 -6.14 -6.14 0.91
C ARG A 151 -5.42 -6.69 2.13
N ILE A 152 -5.14 -5.85 3.12
CA ILE A 152 -4.41 -6.29 4.33
C ILE A 152 -5.32 -6.98 5.35
N CYS A 153 -6.63 -6.73 5.30
CA CYS A 153 -7.61 -7.37 6.19
C CYS A 153 -8.41 -8.51 5.53
N GLY A 154 -8.33 -8.66 4.22
CA GLY A 154 -9.14 -9.61 3.44
C GLY A 154 -8.94 -11.08 3.79
N GLY A 155 -7.80 -11.45 4.39
CA GLY A 155 -7.54 -12.77 4.97
C GLY A 155 -7.46 -13.90 3.93
N GLY A 156 -6.27 -14.45 3.75
CA GLY A 156 -6.09 -15.70 3.02
C GLY A 156 -6.76 -16.88 3.72
N SER A 157 -7.50 -17.66 2.93
CA SER A 157 -7.39 -19.11 3.04
C SER A 157 -6.09 -19.50 2.35
N ALA A 158 -5.08 -19.88 3.13
CA ALA A 158 -4.14 -20.90 2.67
C ALA A 158 -4.92 -22.22 2.72
N ASP A 159 -5.67 -22.50 1.66
CA ASP A 159 -6.08 -23.86 1.37
C ASP A 159 -4.98 -24.49 0.53
N ASP A 160 -4.57 -25.69 0.93
CA ASP A 160 -3.81 -26.63 0.13
C ASP A 160 -4.66 -27.01 -1.08
N GLY A 161 -4.56 -26.17 -2.11
CA GLY A 161 -5.18 -26.38 -3.40
C GLY A 161 -4.10 -26.68 -4.42
N SER A 162 -3.66 -27.93 -4.49
CA SER A 162 -3.27 -28.55 -5.75
C SER A 162 -4.42 -28.36 -6.77
N GLY A 163 -4.42 -27.23 -7.44
CA GLY A 163 -5.36 -26.84 -8.48
C GLY A 163 -4.60 -26.47 -9.74
N SER A 164 -4.18 -27.50 -10.48
CA SER A 164 -3.95 -27.35 -11.91
C SER A 164 -5.27 -26.89 -12.55
N GLY A 165 -5.31 -25.68 -13.09
CA GLY A 165 -6.51 -25.11 -13.71
C GLY A 165 -6.16 -23.97 -14.64
N GLY A 166 -6.03 -24.29 -15.93
CA GLY A 166 -5.59 -23.36 -16.98
C GLY A 166 -6.51 -22.16 -17.22
N GLY A 167 -5.96 -21.22 -17.99
CA GLY A 167 -6.56 -19.95 -18.33
C GLY A 167 -7.93 -20.05 -18.99
N GLY A 168 -8.83 -19.20 -18.51
CA GLY A 168 -10.02 -18.76 -19.21
C GLY A 168 -10.29 -17.32 -18.78
N ALA A 169 -10.41 -16.42 -19.75
CA ALA A 169 -10.78 -15.03 -19.47
C ALA A 169 -12.16 -14.95 -18.80
N PRO A 170 -12.43 -13.92 -17.99
CA PRO A 170 -13.71 -13.74 -17.31
C PRO A 170 -14.88 -13.74 -18.30
N SER A 171 -15.97 -14.43 -17.94
CA SER A 171 -17.21 -14.51 -18.72
C SER A 171 -18.10 -13.28 -18.52
N GLY A 172 -19.00 -13.00 -19.46
CA GLY A 172 -19.90 -11.84 -19.45
C GLY A 172 -19.79 -10.97 -20.71
N ASP A 173 -20.69 -10.02 -20.93
CA ASP A 173 -20.56 -9.07 -22.03
C ASP A 173 -19.46 -8.03 -21.76
N VAL A 174 -18.94 -7.45 -22.84
CA VAL A 174 -17.81 -6.51 -22.77
C VAL A 174 -18.16 -5.25 -21.97
N GLY A 175 -19.42 -4.79 -22.02
CA GLY A 175 -19.89 -3.62 -21.28
C GLY A 175 -19.95 -3.85 -19.77
N ASP A 176 -20.39 -5.03 -19.34
CA ASP A 176 -20.34 -5.46 -17.94
C ASP A 176 -18.90 -5.50 -17.42
N LEU A 177 -18.00 -6.12 -18.17
CA LEU A 177 -16.58 -6.17 -17.80
C LEU A 177 -15.97 -4.77 -17.75
N ALA A 178 -16.32 -3.88 -18.67
CA ALA A 178 -15.85 -2.50 -18.67
C ALA A 178 -16.34 -1.71 -17.45
N ARG A 179 -17.61 -1.85 -17.06
CA ARG A 179 -18.15 -1.23 -15.84
C ARG A 179 -17.42 -1.70 -14.58
N ARG A 180 -17.16 -3.00 -14.49
CA ARG A 180 -16.42 -3.62 -13.38
C ARG A 180 -14.95 -3.20 -13.36
N VAL A 181 -14.33 -2.98 -14.52
CA VAL A 181 -13.00 -2.36 -14.64
C VAL A 181 -13.00 -0.91 -14.15
N ILE A 182 -14.00 -0.11 -14.53
CA ILE A 182 -14.18 1.28 -14.06
C ILE A 182 -14.41 1.30 -12.53
N ALA A 183 -15.15 0.33 -12.01
CA ALA A 183 -15.36 0.12 -10.58
C ALA A 183 -14.12 -0.43 -9.85
N GLY A 184 -13.03 -0.74 -10.57
CA GLY A 184 -11.74 -1.15 -10.00
C GLY A 184 -11.60 -2.65 -9.71
N GLU A 185 -12.55 -3.50 -10.12
CA GLU A 185 -12.59 -4.92 -9.75
C GLU A 185 -11.45 -5.77 -10.35
N PHE A 186 -10.83 -5.31 -11.43
CA PHE A 186 -9.75 -6.01 -12.12
C PHE A 186 -8.37 -5.42 -11.82
N GLY A 187 -8.25 -4.53 -10.84
CA GLY A 187 -7.00 -3.84 -10.55
C GLY A 187 -6.53 -2.92 -11.70
N ASN A 188 -5.24 -2.63 -11.73
CA ASN A 188 -4.61 -1.75 -12.72
C ASN A 188 -3.42 -2.45 -13.40
N GLY A 189 -3.03 -1.95 -14.58
CA GLY A 189 -1.86 -2.44 -15.32
C GLY A 189 -1.85 -3.95 -15.55
N ASP A 190 -0.79 -4.61 -15.10
CA ASP A 190 -0.56 -6.04 -15.35
C ASP A 190 -1.51 -6.94 -14.58
N ALA A 191 -1.99 -6.51 -13.41
CA ALA A 191 -3.06 -7.21 -12.70
C ALA A 191 -4.34 -7.25 -13.56
N ARG A 192 -4.68 -6.13 -14.20
CA ARG A 192 -5.83 -6.07 -15.12
C ARG A 192 -5.63 -6.93 -16.37
N ARG A 193 -4.42 -6.93 -16.93
CA ARG A 193 -4.07 -7.79 -18.08
C ARG A 193 -4.15 -9.27 -17.71
N ALA A 194 -3.63 -9.65 -16.54
CA ALA A 194 -3.70 -11.01 -16.03
C ALA A 194 -5.14 -11.44 -15.75
N SER A 195 -5.95 -10.57 -15.13
CA SER A 195 -7.33 -10.88 -14.79
C SER A 195 -8.28 -10.92 -16.00
N LEU A 196 -8.07 -10.11 -17.03
CA LEU A 196 -8.90 -10.11 -18.25
C LEU A 196 -8.38 -11.08 -19.32
N GLY A 197 -7.11 -11.49 -19.26
CA GLY A 197 -6.49 -12.41 -20.20
C GLY A 197 -6.66 -11.96 -21.65
N ALA A 198 -7.08 -12.88 -22.53
CA ALA A 198 -7.32 -12.59 -23.96
C ALA A 198 -8.42 -11.54 -24.22
N ARG A 199 -9.25 -11.22 -23.22
CA ARG A 199 -10.33 -10.22 -23.33
C ARG A 199 -9.90 -8.82 -22.92
N TYR A 200 -8.64 -8.65 -22.51
CA TYR A 200 -8.12 -7.35 -22.07
C TYR A 200 -8.35 -6.25 -23.11
N ASP A 201 -8.00 -6.50 -24.37
CA ASP A 201 -8.03 -5.47 -25.41
C ASP A 201 -9.47 -5.02 -25.74
N GLU A 202 -10.43 -5.94 -25.84
CA GLU A 202 -11.84 -5.60 -26.13
C GLU A 202 -12.51 -4.86 -24.95
N VAL A 203 -12.22 -5.26 -23.72
CA VAL A 203 -12.76 -4.62 -22.51
C VAL A 203 -12.12 -3.25 -22.31
N GLN A 204 -10.82 -3.12 -22.52
CA GLN A 204 -10.13 -1.83 -22.38
C GLN A 204 -10.57 -0.83 -23.46
N ALA A 205 -10.89 -1.28 -24.68
CA ALA A 205 -11.48 -0.44 -25.71
C ALA A 205 -12.87 0.09 -25.31
N GLU A 206 -13.70 -0.73 -24.65
CA GLU A 206 -15.01 -0.32 -24.16
C GLU A 206 -14.91 0.64 -22.97
N VAL A 207 -13.97 0.41 -22.05
CA VAL A 207 -13.63 1.36 -20.97
C VAL A 207 -13.24 2.73 -21.54
N ASN A 208 -12.35 2.74 -22.55
CA ASN A 208 -11.92 3.97 -23.20
C ASN A 208 -13.10 4.69 -23.88
N ARG A 209 -14.02 3.95 -24.51
CA ARG A 209 -15.23 4.51 -25.12
C ARG A 209 -16.16 5.15 -24.09
N ALA A 210 -16.41 4.45 -22.98
CA ALA A 210 -17.28 4.93 -21.90
C ALA A 210 -16.73 6.23 -21.27
N LEU A 211 -15.42 6.30 -21.03
CA LEU A 211 -14.77 7.48 -20.44
C LEU A 211 -14.60 8.65 -21.41
N SER A 212 -14.64 8.40 -22.72
CA SER A 212 -14.61 9.44 -23.75
C SER A 212 -16.00 10.05 -24.02
N GLY A 213 -17.07 9.41 -23.53
CA GLY A 213 -18.47 9.74 -23.85
C GLY A 213 -19.16 10.77 -22.96
N GLU A 214 -18.54 11.25 -21.87
CA GLU A 214 -19.18 12.17 -20.90
C GLU A 214 -18.71 13.63 -21.00
N ALA A 215 -18.02 14.04 -22.07
CA ALA A 215 -17.61 15.42 -22.27
C ALA A 215 -18.36 16.09 -23.44
N SER A 216 -19.65 16.35 -23.27
CA SER A 216 -20.37 17.35 -24.06
C SER A 216 -20.44 18.67 -23.28
N GLY A 217 -19.62 19.64 -23.70
CA GLY A 217 -19.91 21.07 -23.48
C GLY A 217 -18.76 21.93 -22.95
N GLY A 218 -18.19 22.75 -23.84
CA GLY A 218 -17.58 24.05 -23.48
C GLY A 218 -16.06 24.12 -23.56
N GLY A 219 -15.54 24.56 -24.70
CA GLY A 219 -14.11 24.84 -24.88
C GLY A 219 -13.67 26.22 -24.39
N VAL A 220 -12.36 26.36 -24.16
CA VAL A 220 -11.59 27.61 -24.29
C VAL A 220 -10.17 27.22 -24.77
N PRO A 221 -9.60 27.86 -25.81
CA PRO A 221 -8.21 27.65 -26.22
C PRO A 221 -7.29 28.68 -25.56
N GLY A 222 -6.13 28.25 -25.06
CA GLY A 222 -5.11 29.14 -24.50
C GLY A 222 -3.77 28.44 -24.44
N GLY A 223 -2.81 28.93 -25.25
CA GLY A 223 -1.53 28.30 -25.54
C GLY A 223 -0.61 28.14 -24.33
N GLY A 224 -0.02 26.96 -24.28
CA GLY A 224 0.93 26.39 -23.33
C GLY A 224 0.90 24.89 -23.61
N CYS A 225 2.03 24.18 -23.53
CA CYS A 225 2.11 22.73 -23.86
C CYS A 225 0.84 22.01 -23.43
N ASP A 226 0.17 21.31 -24.34
CA ASP A 226 -1.19 20.77 -24.15
C ASP A 226 -1.19 19.63 -23.11
N VAL A 227 -0.99 20.00 -21.85
CA VAL A 227 -0.96 19.11 -20.68
C VAL A 227 -2.31 18.46 -20.53
N ASP A 228 -3.40 19.15 -20.87
CA ASP A 228 -4.75 18.59 -20.85
C ASP A 228 -4.95 17.55 -21.96
N GLY A 229 -4.43 17.79 -23.17
CA GLY A 229 -4.39 16.80 -24.23
C GLY A 229 -3.49 15.61 -23.89
N LEU A 230 -2.33 15.85 -23.28
CA LEU A 230 -1.45 14.80 -22.77
C LEU A 230 -2.12 14.00 -21.65
N ALA A 231 -2.84 14.66 -20.74
CA ALA A 231 -3.60 14.01 -19.68
C ALA A 231 -4.74 13.16 -20.27
N ARG A 232 -5.49 13.69 -21.24
CA ARG A 232 -6.55 12.93 -21.94
C ARG A 232 -5.99 11.72 -22.68
N ARG A 233 -4.85 11.86 -23.36
CA ARG A 233 -4.15 10.77 -24.06
C ARG A 233 -3.55 9.74 -23.09
N ALA A 234 -3.05 10.19 -21.93
CA ALA A 234 -2.55 9.31 -20.87
C ALA A 234 -3.67 8.55 -20.16
N ILE A 235 -4.82 9.20 -19.94
CA ILE A 235 -6.05 8.58 -19.43
C ILE A 235 -6.60 7.59 -20.47
N GLY A 236 -6.56 7.93 -21.75
CA GLY A 236 -6.90 7.04 -22.88
C GLY A 236 -5.91 5.90 -23.13
N GLY A 237 -4.81 5.82 -22.36
CA GLY A 237 -3.85 4.72 -22.39
C GLY A 237 -2.81 4.78 -23.50
N GLU A 238 -2.71 5.89 -24.25
CA GLU A 238 -1.86 6.01 -25.44
C GLU A 238 -0.35 5.88 -25.14
N PHE A 239 0.06 6.15 -23.89
CA PHE A 239 1.46 6.12 -23.45
C PHE A 239 1.83 4.88 -22.63
N GLY A 240 0.97 3.86 -22.57
CA GLY A 240 1.18 2.74 -21.64
C GLY A 240 1.12 3.18 -20.17
N ASN A 241 1.75 2.44 -19.25
CA ASN A 241 1.82 2.75 -17.81
C ASN A 241 3.25 2.60 -17.28
N GLY A 242 3.51 3.04 -16.03
CA GLY A 242 4.82 2.87 -15.39
C GLY A 242 5.99 3.45 -16.19
N GLU A 243 7.03 2.63 -16.42
CA GLU A 243 8.20 3.03 -17.20
C GLU A 243 7.91 3.32 -18.67
N ALA A 244 6.99 2.58 -19.30
CA ALA A 244 6.59 2.85 -20.68
C ALA A 244 6.00 4.27 -20.82
N ARG A 245 5.23 4.70 -19.82
CA ARG A 245 4.68 6.06 -19.76
C ARG A 245 5.75 7.10 -19.47
N ARG A 246 6.69 6.81 -18.56
CA ARG A 246 7.82 7.71 -18.26
C ARG A 246 8.73 7.90 -19.49
N ALA A 247 9.00 6.83 -20.22
CA ALA A 247 9.78 6.85 -21.45
C ALA A 247 9.07 7.57 -22.59
N ALA A 248 7.76 7.33 -22.77
CA ALA A 248 6.96 7.96 -23.83
C ALA A 248 6.72 9.46 -23.60
N LEU A 249 6.71 9.92 -22.33
CA LEU A 249 6.51 11.33 -21.95
C LEU A 249 7.83 12.11 -21.78
N GLY A 250 8.99 11.46 -21.95
CA GLY A 250 10.28 12.14 -22.08
C GLY A 250 10.79 12.89 -20.85
N VAL A 251 10.48 12.42 -19.63
CA VAL A 251 10.96 13.06 -18.39
C VAL A 251 12.45 12.70 -18.19
N ASP A 252 13.36 13.43 -18.84
CA ASP A 252 14.81 13.24 -18.73
C ASP A 252 15.31 13.68 -17.34
N SER A 253 15.87 12.74 -16.58
CA SER A 253 16.41 12.98 -15.23
C SER A 253 17.84 13.52 -15.34
N ARG A 254 17.99 14.81 -15.69
CA ARG A 254 19.28 15.50 -15.56
C ARG A 254 19.26 16.49 -14.39
N PRO A 255 20.21 16.41 -13.44
CA PRO A 255 20.27 17.33 -12.32
C PRO A 255 20.70 18.71 -12.81
N SER A 256 19.87 19.71 -12.55
CA SER A 256 20.19 21.14 -12.72
C SER A 256 21.39 21.49 -11.83
N ARG A 257 22.58 21.61 -12.43
CA ARG A 257 23.69 22.34 -11.82
C ARG A 257 23.37 23.83 -11.95
N ARG A 258 23.18 24.51 -10.82
CA ARG A 258 23.30 25.97 -10.77
C ARG A 258 24.65 26.32 -10.17
N ALA A 259 25.43 27.07 -10.95
CA ALA A 259 26.51 27.93 -10.50
C ALA A 259 25.93 29.20 -9.87
#